data_AF-A0A373AXC5-F1
#
_entry.id   AF-A0A373AXC5-F1
#
_cell.length_a   1.000
_cell.length_b   1.000
_cell.length_c   1.000
_cell.angle_alpha   90.00
_cell.angle_beta   90.00
_cell.angle_gamma   90.00
#
_symmetry.space_group_name_H-M   'P 1'
#
loop_
_entity.id
_entity.type
_entity.pdbx_description
1 polymer ?
#
loop_
_entity_poly.entity_id
_entity_poly.type
_entity_poly.pdbx_seq_one_letter_code
_entity_poly.pdbx_strand_id
1 'polypeptide(L)'
;MKKNIYSVFGLNQREFFDQTLNAWKMMWEQVLMIAIYARQQYMQSKQSDADNFHQRMKMIHLLKCEYRSRARSNLSFDQDLPEIFQKVLALIEDECGSTKIIEFLLDEEVSQLQTSKKRILSKMEQAKIAFSPTPTDSKRDYSYYSLYEILHDPIFYISKLMSIPVPDKEVIHSTVVNTVYGYLFQNKSFLLSRNENPLERFSKSVEDEELIILENLSFLEGKEDIKKLVKGQITDFIGTDVYKVFNLLSDPFYNEENPQNKLFASVFTIRPEVDAFNISLDRKALINLMNLNQLDELASVMKSEIKKVVLNKNQRARNFGIETKVDQASALEKISNWYATAQTGLFNRVDQVPKLIASILEFDIRYFKGMFDPDFGFDRSLLTKKHKNVYSPLQAKEIYLFVSAYIRNYLYYDDQRPERNNLNGWLIEQLVDRDFSEVSFHRNRMMEVWATFEDEKQYRQMLDRFKRMPAYLDPQHKDYKEITYLINKQKELGNEENAPPYPLNSFFPLPLWASRFSKKNIVEEAPDKLS
;
A
#
# COMPACT_ATOMS: atom_id res chain seq x y z
N MET A 1 -26.48 -37.50 -4.24
CA MET A 1 -25.44 -36.45 -4.21
C MET A 1 -25.42 -35.84 -2.82
N LYS A 2 -24.27 -35.80 -2.13
CA LYS A 2 -24.13 -35.02 -0.89
C LYS A 2 -24.38 -33.56 -1.26
N LYS A 3 -25.42 -32.94 -0.71
CA LYS A 3 -25.61 -31.49 -0.81
C LYS A 3 -24.45 -30.84 -0.05
N ASN A 4 -23.68 -29.98 -0.71
CA ASN A 4 -22.73 -29.11 -0.02
C ASN A 4 -23.16 -27.64 -0.19
N ILE A 5 -22.68 -26.77 0.69
CA ILE A 5 -23.08 -25.36 0.73
C ILE A 5 -22.90 -24.65 -0.62
N TYR A 6 -21.85 -24.97 -1.37
CA TYR A 6 -21.57 -24.35 -2.66
C TYR A 6 -22.63 -24.67 -3.72
N SER A 7 -23.02 -25.95 -3.82
CA SER A 7 -24.05 -26.41 -4.77
C SER A 7 -25.43 -25.78 -4.52
N VAL A 8 -25.74 -25.50 -3.25
CA VAL A 8 -27.03 -24.95 -2.81
C VAL A 8 -27.22 -23.50 -3.25
N PHE A 9 -26.16 -22.70 -3.14
CA PHE A 9 -26.17 -21.27 -3.41
C PHE A 9 -25.61 -20.90 -4.79
N GLY A 10 -25.32 -21.90 -5.64
CA GLY A 10 -24.70 -21.65 -6.95
C GLY A 10 -23.35 -20.96 -6.83
N LEU A 11 -22.59 -21.29 -5.79
CA LEU A 11 -21.24 -20.79 -5.54
C LEU A 11 -20.23 -21.76 -6.13
N ASN A 12 -19.10 -21.24 -6.63
CA ASN A 12 -18.01 -22.06 -7.13
C ASN A 12 -16.78 -21.89 -6.24
N GLN A 13 -16.49 -22.88 -5.39
CA GLN A 13 -15.36 -22.82 -4.45
C GLN A 13 -14.02 -22.54 -5.15
N ARG A 14 -13.80 -23.13 -6.33
CA ARG A 14 -12.57 -22.95 -7.08
C ARG A 14 -12.46 -21.51 -7.60
N GLU A 15 -13.56 -20.97 -8.11
CA GLU A 15 -13.62 -19.58 -8.56
C GLU A 15 -13.29 -18.61 -7.41
N PHE A 16 -13.92 -18.78 -6.25
CA PHE A 16 -13.62 -17.97 -5.07
C PHE A 16 -12.16 -18.06 -4.67
N PHE A 17 -11.60 -19.27 -4.64
CA PHE A 17 -10.18 -19.47 -4.35
C PHE A 17 -9.27 -18.76 -5.36
N ASP A 18 -9.49 -18.96 -6.66
CA ASP A 18 -8.66 -18.38 -7.71
C ASP A 18 -8.76 -16.83 -7.69
N GLN A 19 -9.96 -16.26 -7.50
CA GLN A 19 -10.15 -14.81 -7.42
C GLN A 19 -9.48 -14.21 -6.17
N THR A 20 -9.64 -14.86 -5.01
CA THR A 20 -9.04 -14.46 -3.72
C THR A 20 -7.51 -14.52 -3.81
N LEU A 21 -6.96 -15.58 -4.42
CA LEU A 21 -5.52 -15.72 -4.64
C LEU A 21 -4.99 -14.66 -5.62
N ASN A 22 -5.72 -14.34 -6.69
CA ASN A 22 -5.33 -13.28 -7.63
C ASN A 22 -5.30 -11.90 -6.96
N ALA A 23 -6.32 -11.58 -6.15
CA ALA A 23 -6.32 -10.36 -5.35
C ALA A 23 -5.10 -10.33 -4.41
N TRP A 24 -4.83 -11.45 -3.72
CA TRP A 24 -3.66 -11.57 -2.84
C TRP A 24 -2.33 -11.32 -3.56
N LYS A 25 -2.16 -11.92 -4.75
CA LYS A 25 -0.95 -11.75 -5.56
C LYS A 25 -0.80 -10.31 -6.06
N MET A 26 -1.88 -9.69 -6.52
CA MET A 26 -1.89 -8.29 -6.95
C MET A 26 -1.32 -7.38 -5.86
N MET A 27 -1.74 -7.57 -4.60
CA MET A 27 -1.29 -6.75 -3.47
C MET A 27 0.23 -6.84 -3.26
N TRP A 28 0.75 -8.07 -3.23
CA TRP A 28 2.18 -8.33 -3.09
C TRP A 28 2.97 -7.79 -4.27
N GLU A 29 2.45 -7.96 -5.48
CA GLU A 29 3.10 -7.47 -6.69
C GLU A 29 3.25 -5.95 -6.64
N GLN A 30 2.20 -5.21 -6.28
CA GLN A 30 2.28 -3.74 -6.16
C GLN A 30 3.32 -3.29 -5.13
N VAL A 31 3.34 -3.89 -3.92
CA VAL A 31 4.29 -3.51 -2.86
C VAL A 31 5.73 -3.89 -3.21
N LEU A 32 5.95 -5.06 -3.81
CA LEU A 32 7.29 -5.49 -4.22
C LEU A 32 7.81 -4.67 -5.41
N MET A 33 6.95 -4.33 -6.37
CA MET A 33 7.31 -3.47 -7.50
C MET A 33 7.76 -2.10 -7.03
N ILE A 34 7.01 -1.41 -6.16
CA ILE A 34 7.43 -0.09 -5.65
C ILE A 34 8.72 -0.21 -4.82
N ALA A 35 8.88 -1.28 -4.03
CA ALA A 35 10.08 -1.49 -3.22
C ALA A 35 11.33 -1.67 -4.09
N ILE A 36 11.24 -2.45 -5.17
CA ILE A 36 12.35 -2.66 -6.11
C ILE A 36 12.59 -1.38 -6.92
N TYR A 37 11.54 -0.76 -7.46
CA TYR A 37 11.63 0.48 -8.22
C TYR A 37 12.33 1.60 -7.43
N ALA A 38 11.97 1.79 -6.16
CA ALA A 38 12.55 2.81 -5.30
C ALA A 38 14.07 2.65 -5.14
N ARG A 39 14.54 1.40 -5.08
CA ARG A 39 15.97 1.06 -4.96
C ARG A 39 16.71 1.21 -6.28
N GLN A 40 16.07 0.87 -7.39
CA GLN A 40 16.61 1.10 -8.74
C GLN A 40 16.86 2.58 -9.03
N GLN A 41 16.19 3.51 -8.34
CA GLN A 41 16.48 4.95 -8.46
C GLN A 41 17.91 5.31 -8.02
N TYR A 42 18.55 4.51 -7.15
CA TYR A 42 19.95 4.68 -6.77
C TYR A 42 20.94 4.07 -7.77
N MET A 43 20.45 3.29 -8.74
CA MET A 43 21.28 2.61 -9.77
C MET A 43 21.31 3.38 -11.10
N GLN A 44 20.88 4.64 -11.12
CA GLN A 44 20.79 5.41 -12.35
C GLN A 44 22.17 5.66 -12.97
N SER A 45 22.22 5.69 -14.30
CA SER A 45 23.47 5.83 -15.07
C SER A 45 24.21 7.14 -14.80
N LYS A 46 23.49 8.19 -14.38
CA LYS A 46 24.07 9.47 -13.97
C LYS A 46 24.00 9.56 -12.46
N GLN A 47 25.16 9.67 -11.82
CA GLN A 47 25.25 9.81 -10.36
C GLN A 47 24.46 11.02 -9.84
N SER A 48 24.44 12.12 -10.61
CA SER A 48 23.66 13.33 -10.27
C SER A 48 22.17 13.05 -10.06
N ASP A 49 21.61 12.10 -10.82
CA ASP A 49 20.18 11.83 -10.79
C ASP A 49 19.83 10.97 -9.55
N ALA A 50 20.71 10.02 -9.20
CA ALA A 50 20.65 9.28 -7.95
C ALA A 50 20.85 10.19 -6.72
N ASP A 51 21.78 11.13 -6.78
CA ASP A 51 22.01 12.12 -5.71
C ASP A 51 20.81 13.06 -5.55
N ASN A 52 20.24 13.54 -6.66
CA ASN A 52 19.01 14.34 -6.62
C ASN A 52 17.85 13.56 -6.01
N PHE A 53 17.66 12.29 -6.38
CA PHE A 53 16.66 11.42 -5.78
C PHE A 53 16.88 11.28 -4.27
N HIS A 54 18.12 11.01 -3.86
CA HIS A 54 18.53 10.90 -2.46
C HIS A 54 18.16 12.15 -1.64
N GLN A 55 18.49 13.33 -2.16
CA GLN A 55 18.21 14.61 -1.49
C GLN A 55 16.71 14.89 -1.36
N ARG A 56 15.88 14.41 -2.29
CA ARG A 56 14.42 14.47 -2.17
C ARG A 56 13.89 13.57 -1.06
N MET A 57 14.45 12.36 -0.90
CA MET A 57 14.12 11.47 0.23
C MET A 57 14.47 12.13 1.56
N LYS A 58 15.63 12.78 1.66
CA LYS A 58 16.02 13.56 2.85
C LYS A 58 15.03 14.68 3.17
N MET A 59 14.54 15.37 2.14
CA MET A 59 13.55 16.44 2.34
C MET A 59 12.24 15.89 2.91
N ILE A 60 11.74 14.77 2.36
CA ILE A 60 10.52 14.13 2.86
C ILE A 60 10.73 13.63 4.31
N HIS A 61 11.88 13.03 4.60
CA HIS A 61 12.24 12.61 5.95
C HIS A 61 12.16 13.77 6.94
N LEU A 62 12.81 14.89 6.60
CA LEU A 62 12.80 16.10 7.43
C LEU A 62 11.38 16.57 7.71
N LEU A 63 10.54 16.70 6.68
CA LEU A 63 9.14 17.11 6.82
C LEU A 63 8.36 16.16 7.74
N LYS A 64 8.57 14.85 7.59
CA LYS A 64 7.88 13.83 8.38
C LYS A 64 8.30 13.86 9.85
N CYS A 65 9.60 14.06 10.11
CA CYS A 65 10.14 14.22 11.46
C CYS A 65 9.57 15.47 12.14
N GLU A 66 9.51 16.59 11.43
CA GLU A 66 8.84 17.80 11.93
C GLU A 66 7.38 17.53 12.25
N TYR A 67 6.63 16.97 11.30
CA TYR A 67 5.21 16.68 11.47
C TYR A 67 4.92 15.77 12.68
N ARG A 68 5.64 14.64 12.80
CA ARG A 68 5.45 13.68 13.90
C ARG A 68 5.85 14.23 15.26
N SER A 69 6.94 14.99 15.33
CA SER A 69 7.41 15.57 16.59
C SER A 69 6.36 16.52 17.18
N ARG A 70 5.60 17.21 16.31
CA ARG A 70 4.62 18.23 16.70
C ARG A 70 3.21 17.72 16.84
N ALA A 71 2.82 16.68 16.09
CA ALA A 71 1.56 15.97 16.34
C ALA A 71 1.46 15.42 17.77
N ARG A 72 2.60 15.19 18.44
CA ARG A 72 2.68 14.77 19.85
C ARG A 72 2.71 15.92 20.85
N SER A 73 2.91 17.16 20.40
CA SER A 73 2.90 18.36 21.24
C SER A 73 1.55 19.06 21.13
N ASN A 74 0.80 19.21 22.22
CA ASN A 74 -0.50 19.90 22.26
C ASN A 74 -0.39 21.45 22.09
N LEU A 75 0.61 21.94 21.37
CA LEU A 75 0.86 23.37 21.17
C LEU A 75 -0.01 23.88 20.01
N SER A 76 -0.78 24.95 20.26
CA SER A 76 -1.70 25.57 19.30
C SER A 76 -1.03 26.22 18.07
N PHE A 77 0.30 26.34 18.08
CA PHE A 77 1.08 27.12 17.11
C PHE A 77 1.56 26.32 15.88
N ASP A 78 1.31 25.01 15.80
CA ASP A 78 1.76 24.15 14.69
C ASP A 78 0.58 23.63 13.80
N GLN A 79 -0.56 24.35 13.77
CA GLN A 79 -1.72 24.01 12.90
C GLN A 79 -1.42 24.18 11.39
N ASP A 80 -0.36 24.89 11.07
CA ASP A 80 0.12 25.23 9.73
C ASP A 80 0.95 24.12 9.07
N LEU A 81 1.56 23.25 9.88
CA LEU A 81 2.50 22.23 9.43
C LEU A 81 1.92 21.24 8.40
N PRO A 82 0.65 20.78 8.50
CA PRO A 82 0.05 19.96 7.44
C PRO A 82 -0.01 20.68 6.09
N GLU A 83 -0.30 21.97 6.07
CA GLU A 83 -0.39 22.78 4.85
C GLU A 83 0.99 22.98 4.22
N ILE A 84 2.00 23.31 5.04
CA ILE A 84 3.39 23.42 4.60
C ILE A 84 3.88 22.08 4.05
N PHE A 85 3.61 20.97 4.75
CA PHE A 85 3.96 19.62 4.29
C PHE A 85 3.33 19.34 2.92
N GLN A 86 2.02 19.60 2.75
CA GLN A 86 1.32 19.38 1.48
C GLN A 86 1.91 20.21 0.34
N LYS A 87 2.21 21.49 0.59
CA LYS A 87 2.77 22.38 -0.44
C LYS A 87 4.18 21.95 -0.86
N VAL A 88 5.05 21.62 0.11
CA VAL A 88 6.41 21.18 -0.20
C VAL A 88 6.40 19.82 -0.90
N LEU A 89 5.57 18.87 -0.43
CA LEU A 89 5.42 17.59 -1.11
C LEU A 89 4.95 17.79 -2.55
N ALA A 90 3.94 18.65 -2.79
CA ALA A 90 3.47 18.94 -4.15
C ALA A 90 4.57 19.51 -5.05
N LEU A 91 5.45 20.39 -4.54
CA LEU A 91 6.61 20.88 -5.28
C LEU A 91 7.60 19.75 -5.64
N ILE A 92 7.84 18.82 -4.72
CA ILE A 92 8.68 17.64 -4.98
C ILE A 92 8.04 16.73 -6.04
N GLU A 93 6.73 16.47 -5.94
CA GLU A 93 5.97 15.65 -6.90
C GLU A 93 5.87 16.30 -8.29
N ASP A 94 5.95 17.62 -8.38
CA ASP A 94 6.02 18.37 -9.64
C ASP A 94 7.48 18.52 -10.15
N GLU A 95 8.40 17.70 -9.63
CA GLU A 95 9.81 17.62 -10.03
C GLU A 95 10.57 18.96 -9.88
N CYS A 96 10.09 19.86 -9.03
CA CYS A 96 10.73 21.15 -8.80
C CYS A 96 12.06 20.99 -8.07
N GLY A 97 13.00 21.89 -8.33
CA GLY A 97 14.26 21.97 -7.59
C GLY A 97 14.08 22.55 -6.18
N SER A 98 15.09 22.38 -5.34
CA SER A 98 15.08 22.88 -3.96
C SER A 98 14.91 24.40 -3.87
N THR A 99 15.30 25.16 -4.89
CA THR A 99 15.12 26.62 -4.96
C THR A 99 13.66 27.05 -4.83
N LYS A 100 12.72 26.40 -5.55
CA LYS A 100 11.29 26.72 -5.45
C LYS A 100 10.70 26.43 -4.07
N ILE A 101 11.24 25.42 -3.39
CA ILE A 101 10.86 25.09 -2.02
C ILE A 101 11.37 26.18 -1.08
N ILE A 102 12.63 26.61 -1.25
CA ILE A 102 13.21 27.71 -0.48
C ILE A 102 12.42 29.00 -0.68
N GLU A 103 12.05 29.35 -1.92
CA GLU A 103 11.19 30.50 -2.23
C GLU A 103 9.88 30.45 -1.44
N PHE A 104 9.18 29.32 -1.47
CA PHE A 104 7.94 29.13 -0.69
C PHE A 104 8.17 29.24 0.84
N LEU A 105 9.30 28.75 1.34
CA LEU A 105 9.63 28.82 2.77
C LEU A 105 10.07 30.23 3.21
N LEU A 106 10.62 31.04 2.30
CA LEU A 106 10.99 32.44 2.54
C LEU A 106 9.80 33.40 2.38
N ASP A 107 8.78 33.01 1.62
CA ASP A 107 7.59 33.81 1.39
C ASP A 107 6.88 34.18 2.71
N GLU A 108 6.85 35.48 2.98
CA GLU A 108 6.33 36.10 4.20
C GLU A 108 4.84 36.47 4.12
N GLU A 109 4.17 36.26 2.97
CA GLU A 109 2.80 36.74 2.71
C GLU A 109 1.74 36.17 3.67
N VAL A 110 2.00 35.05 4.35
CA VAL A 110 1.10 34.46 5.35
C VAL A 110 1.71 34.51 6.75
N SER A 111 1.36 35.53 7.53
CA SER A 111 1.89 35.79 8.90
C SER A 111 1.75 34.61 9.87
N GLN A 112 0.78 33.72 9.65
CA GLN A 112 0.49 32.58 10.52
C GLN A 112 1.45 31.39 10.33
N LEU A 113 2.08 31.24 9.16
CA LEU A 113 2.93 30.07 8.81
C LEU A 113 4.43 30.28 9.09
N GLN A 114 4.82 31.51 9.47
CA GLN A 114 6.22 31.97 9.36
C GLN A 114 7.20 31.21 10.27
N THR A 115 6.78 30.81 11.48
CA THR A 115 7.65 30.12 12.44
C THR A 115 8.01 28.72 11.96
N SER A 116 7.03 27.94 11.49
CA SER A 116 7.26 26.59 10.97
C SER A 116 8.06 26.61 9.68
N LYS A 117 7.79 27.55 8.77
CA LYS A 117 8.57 27.73 7.53
C LYS A 117 10.06 28.01 7.82
N LYS A 118 10.37 29.00 8.68
CA LYS A 118 11.75 29.34 9.08
C LYS A 118 12.47 28.16 9.74
N ARG A 119 11.77 27.38 10.56
CA ARG A 119 12.30 26.17 11.20
C ARG A 119 12.66 25.09 10.18
N ILE A 120 11.76 24.80 9.24
CA ILE A 120 12.01 23.83 8.17
C ILE A 120 13.19 24.27 7.32
N LEU A 121 13.25 25.55 6.95
CA LEU A 121 14.36 26.12 6.18
C LEU A 121 15.70 25.95 6.91
N SER A 122 15.77 26.30 8.20
CA SER A 122 16.99 26.14 9.00
C SER A 122 17.44 24.68 9.08
N LYS A 123 16.51 23.73 9.25
CA LYS A 123 16.83 22.30 9.24
C LYS A 123 17.29 21.81 7.87
N MET A 124 16.70 22.35 6.80
CA MET A 124 17.09 22.03 5.42
C MET A 124 18.54 22.45 5.15
N GLU A 125 18.94 23.63 5.62
CA GLU A 125 20.32 24.12 5.56
C GLU A 125 21.28 23.26 6.39
N GLN A 126 20.92 22.93 7.64
CA GLN A 126 21.72 22.07 8.52
C GLN A 126 21.95 20.68 7.91
N ALA A 127 20.91 20.11 7.30
CA ALA A 127 20.97 18.82 6.63
C ALA A 127 21.62 18.86 5.23
N LYS A 128 22.00 20.06 4.76
CA LYS A 128 22.59 20.34 3.44
C LYS A 128 21.76 19.78 2.29
N ILE A 129 20.44 19.99 2.35
CA ILE A 129 19.51 19.48 1.34
C ILE A 129 19.47 20.44 0.16
N ALA A 130 19.92 19.98 -1.00
CA ALA A 130 19.83 20.70 -2.27
C ALA A 130 19.69 19.73 -3.44
N PHE A 131 18.84 20.05 -4.41
CA PHE A 131 18.63 19.22 -5.60
C PHE A 131 18.11 20.05 -6.77
N SER A 132 18.50 19.66 -7.99
CA SER A 132 18.07 20.34 -9.21
C SER A 132 16.66 19.91 -9.64
N PRO A 133 15.94 20.73 -10.42
CA PRO A 133 14.71 20.28 -11.07
C PRO A 133 15.00 19.11 -12.01
N THR A 134 14.07 18.16 -12.09
CA THR A 134 14.13 17.06 -13.07
C THR A 134 13.40 17.50 -14.34
N PRO A 135 13.87 17.16 -15.55
CA PRO A 135 13.15 17.47 -16.79
C PRO A 135 11.71 16.95 -16.76
N THR A 136 10.77 17.72 -17.32
CA THR A 136 9.33 17.44 -17.29
C THR A 136 8.93 16.13 -17.96
N ASP A 137 9.76 15.63 -18.89
CA ASP A 137 9.51 14.40 -19.66
C ASP A 137 9.93 13.14 -18.90
N SER A 138 10.60 13.29 -17.76
CA SER A 138 11.09 12.20 -16.90
C SER A 138 10.28 12.06 -15.60
N LYS A 139 8.94 12.13 -15.72
CA LYS A 139 8.06 11.91 -14.57
C LYS A 139 8.17 10.47 -14.06
N ARG A 140 8.30 10.33 -12.75
CA ARG A 140 8.37 9.05 -12.07
C ARG A 140 7.01 8.36 -12.01
N ASP A 141 7.07 7.04 -11.90
CA ASP A 141 5.88 6.19 -11.89
C ASP A 141 5.10 6.19 -10.56
N TYR A 142 5.78 6.48 -9.46
CA TYR A 142 5.24 6.49 -8.10
C TYR A 142 5.50 7.85 -7.43
N SER A 143 4.67 8.17 -6.44
CA SER A 143 4.87 9.38 -5.62
C SER A 143 6.17 9.29 -4.84
N TYR A 144 6.87 10.42 -4.69
CA TYR A 144 8.06 10.50 -3.87
C TYR A 144 7.77 10.14 -2.40
N TYR A 145 6.59 10.48 -1.89
CA TYR A 145 6.18 10.06 -0.55
C TYR A 145 6.18 8.54 -0.40
N SER A 146 5.57 7.81 -1.34
CA SER A 146 5.52 6.35 -1.31
C SER A 146 6.88 5.70 -1.48
N LEU A 147 7.73 6.27 -2.34
CA LEU A 147 9.12 5.84 -2.49
C LEU A 147 9.89 6.00 -1.19
N TYR A 148 9.71 7.13 -0.51
CA TYR A 148 10.32 7.38 0.79
C TYR A 148 9.84 6.37 1.85
N GLU A 149 8.54 6.11 1.96
CA GLU A 149 7.99 5.20 2.97
C GLU A 149 8.57 3.77 2.83
N ILE A 150 8.58 3.22 1.62
CA ILE A 150 9.07 1.86 1.37
C ILE A 150 10.60 1.74 1.41
N LEU A 151 11.32 2.87 1.33
CA LEU A 151 12.77 2.93 1.58
C LEU A 151 13.06 3.03 3.07
N HIS A 152 12.37 3.91 3.78
CA HIS A 152 12.61 4.20 5.20
C HIS A 152 12.26 3.02 6.12
N ASP A 153 11.11 2.38 5.90
CA ASP A 153 10.65 1.29 6.78
C ASP A 153 9.96 0.14 5.99
N PRO A 154 10.69 -0.56 5.10
CA PRO A 154 10.14 -1.67 4.33
C PRO A 154 9.59 -2.80 5.22
N ILE A 155 10.21 -3.05 6.38
CA ILE A 155 9.81 -4.12 7.30
C ILE A 155 8.42 -3.87 7.86
N PHE A 156 8.09 -2.64 8.26
CA PHE A 156 6.74 -2.30 8.74
C PHE A 156 5.66 -2.64 7.72
N TYR A 157 5.85 -2.23 6.47
CA TYR A 157 4.87 -2.46 5.40
C TYR A 157 4.76 -3.93 5.01
N ILE A 158 5.90 -4.61 4.84
CA ILE A 158 5.95 -6.06 4.54
C ILE A 158 5.29 -6.85 5.69
N SER A 159 5.58 -6.47 6.93
CA SER A 159 5.01 -7.09 8.12
C SER A 159 3.49 -6.93 8.19
N LYS A 160 2.94 -5.75 7.89
CA LYS A 160 1.47 -5.54 7.82
C LYS A 160 0.85 -6.30 6.66
N LEU A 161 1.55 -6.45 5.53
CA LEU A 161 1.05 -7.24 4.41
C LEU A 161 1.08 -8.75 4.71
N MET A 162 2.09 -9.22 5.47
CA MET A 162 2.20 -10.60 5.92
C MET A 162 1.14 -11.03 6.94
N SER A 163 0.52 -10.09 7.66
CA SER A 163 -0.61 -10.44 8.53
C SER A 163 -1.88 -10.77 7.74
N ILE A 164 -1.92 -10.45 6.44
CA ILE A 164 -3.00 -10.92 5.55
C ILE A 164 -2.66 -12.36 5.14
N PRO A 165 -3.42 -13.35 5.63
CA PRO A 165 -3.10 -14.75 5.41
C PRO A 165 -3.13 -15.10 3.92
N VAL A 166 -2.28 -16.05 3.53
CA VAL A 166 -2.35 -16.65 2.19
C VAL A 166 -3.71 -17.34 2.05
N PRO A 167 -4.49 -17.05 1.00
CA PRO A 167 -5.76 -17.72 0.79
C PRO A 167 -5.59 -19.23 0.68
N ASP A 168 -6.33 -19.97 1.49
CA ASP A 168 -6.43 -21.42 1.44
C ASP A 168 -7.89 -21.84 1.27
N LYS A 169 -8.12 -23.01 0.67
CA LYS A 169 -9.44 -23.57 0.41
C LYS A 169 -10.23 -23.79 1.70
N GLU A 170 -9.58 -24.19 2.78
CA GLU A 170 -10.21 -24.38 4.09
C GLU A 170 -10.65 -23.04 4.66
N VAL A 171 -9.78 -22.02 4.64
CA VAL A 171 -10.11 -20.67 5.10
C VAL A 171 -11.30 -20.09 4.34
N ILE A 172 -11.29 -20.19 3.01
CA ILE A 172 -12.40 -19.71 2.17
C ILE A 172 -13.69 -20.48 2.48
N HIS A 173 -13.59 -21.79 2.71
CA HIS A 173 -14.75 -22.59 3.09
C HIS A 173 -15.34 -22.16 4.44
N SER A 174 -14.50 -21.97 5.45
CA SER A 174 -14.90 -21.44 6.75
C SER A 174 -15.54 -20.06 6.64
N THR A 175 -14.98 -19.15 5.82
CA THR A 175 -15.58 -17.83 5.58
C THR A 175 -16.98 -17.94 4.97
N VAL A 176 -17.16 -18.83 3.99
CA VAL A 176 -18.48 -19.08 3.36
C VAL A 176 -19.47 -19.61 4.39
N VAL A 177 -19.11 -20.65 5.14
CA VAL A 177 -19.97 -21.28 6.13
C VAL A 177 -20.38 -20.27 7.22
N ASN A 178 -19.41 -19.61 7.85
CA ASN A 178 -19.65 -18.65 8.93
C ASN A 178 -20.51 -17.47 8.47
N THR A 179 -20.32 -17.00 7.23
CA THR A 179 -21.11 -15.90 6.66
C THR A 179 -22.57 -16.30 6.48
N VAL A 180 -22.80 -17.48 5.90
CA VAL A 180 -24.16 -18.00 5.68
C VAL A 180 -24.84 -18.30 7.01
N TYR A 181 -24.11 -18.90 7.95
CA TYR A 181 -24.60 -19.19 9.29
C TYR A 181 -24.98 -17.90 10.04
N GLY A 182 -24.10 -16.89 10.02
CA GLY A 182 -24.36 -15.59 10.64
C GLY A 182 -25.57 -14.88 10.05
N TYR A 183 -25.75 -14.92 8.72
CA TYR A 183 -26.94 -14.37 8.05
C TYR A 183 -28.23 -15.05 8.52
N LEU A 184 -28.20 -16.38 8.65
CA LEU A 184 -29.34 -17.15 9.15
C LEU A 184 -29.69 -16.83 10.59
N PHE A 185 -28.68 -16.68 11.44
CA PHE A 185 -28.86 -16.35 12.85
C PHE A 185 -29.46 -14.95 13.06
N GLN A 186 -29.01 -13.97 12.27
CA GLN A 186 -29.50 -12.59 12.33
C GLN A 186 -30.94 -12.47 11.80
N ASN A 187 -31.29 -13.23 10.76
CA ASN A 187 -32.66 -13.31 10.24
C ASN A 187 -33.47 -14.38 11.00
N LYS A 188 -33.77 -14.08 12.28
CA LYS A 188 -34.45 -14.99 13.23
C LYS A 188 -35.71 -15.68 12.69
N SER A 189 -36.41 -15.12 11.71
CA SER A 189 -37.57 -15.73 11.06
C SER A 189 -37.29 -17.12 10.45
N PHE A 190 -36.05 -17.42 10.07
CA PHE A 190 -35.68 -18.72 9.48
C PHE A 190 -35.50 -19.85 10.51
N LEU A 191 -35.07 -19.52 11.74
CA LEU A 191 -34.84 -20.50 12.80
C LEU A 191 -36.11 -20.80 13.64
N LEU A 192 -37.12 -19.93 13.56
CA LEU A 192 -38.35 -20.02 14.36
C LEU A 192 -39.41 -20.99 13.80
N SER A 193 -39.10 -21.77 12.75
CA SER A 193 -40.02 -22.79 12.22
C SER A 193 -39.97 -24.13 12.98
N ARG A 194 -39.08 -24.27 13.97
CA ARG A 194 -39.09 -25.37 14.95
C ARG A 194 -39.23 -24.85 16.38
N ASN A 195 -40.12 -25.48 17.14
CA ASN A 195 -40.35 -25.30 18.59
C ASN A 195 -39.17 -25.75 19.46
N GLU A 196 -37.91 -25.49 19.07
CA GLU A 196 -36.75 -25.81 19.88
C GLU A 196 -35.93 -24.54 20.15
N ASN A 197 -35.56 -24.36 21.41
CA ASN A 197 -34.95 -23.15 21.95
C ASN A 197 -33.69 -22.76 21.16
N PRO A 198 -33.58 -21.54 20.61
CA PRO A 198 -32.40 -21.08 19.86
C PRO A 198 -31.14 -20.87 20.73
N LEU A 199 -31.20 -21.23 22.02
CA LEU A 199 -30.13 -21.05 23.01
C LEU A 199 -29.23 -22.29 23.19
N GLU A 200 -29.55 -23.45 22.61
CA GLU A 200 -28.77 -24.69 22.82
C GLU A 200 -27.77 -25.06 21.70
N ARG A 201 -27.75 -24.37 20.55
CA ARG A 201 -26.73 -24.58 19.50
C ARG A 201 -25.74 -23.40 19.45
N PHE A 202 -24.91 -23.27 20.48
CA PHE A 202 -23.58 -22.67 20.25
C PHE A 202 -22.77 -23.71 19.47
N SER A 203 -22.69 -23.55 18.14
CA SER A 203 -21.79 -24.35 17.31
C SER A 203 -20.36 -24.26 17.90
N LYS A 204 -19.62 -25.37 17.91
CA LYS A 204 -18.20 -25.37 18.31
C LYS A 204 -17.24 -25.50 17.12
N SER A 205 -17.76 -25.81 15.92
CA SER A 205 -16.97 -26.10 14.73
C SER A 205 -17.65 -25.64 13.43
N VAL A 206 -16.86 -25.43 12.38
CA VAL A 206 -17.34 -25.05 11.04
C VAL A 206 -18.22 -26.16 10.46
N GLU A 207 -17.91 -27.42 10.74
CA GLU A 207 -18.68 -28.57 10.30
C GLU A 207 -20.09 -28.61 10.90
N ASP A 208 -20.23 -28.23 12.18
CA ASP A 208 -21.53 -28.14 12.85
C ASP A 208 -22.40 -27.04 12.21
N GLU A 209 -21.81 -25.90 11.88
CA GLU A 209 -22.50 -24.80 11.20
C GLU A 209 -22.96 -25.19 9.81
N GLU A 210 -22.11 -25.87 9.03
CA GLU A 210 -22.48 -26.35 7.70
C GLU A 210 -23.65 -27.34 7.78
N LEU A 211 -23.63 -28.28 8.75
CA LEU A 211 -24.75 -29.20 8.97
C LEU A 211 -26.06 -28.47 9.27
N ILE A 212 -26.03 -27.46 10.14
CA ILE A 212 -27.22 -26.65 10.47
C ILE A 212 -27.76 -25.95 9.23
N ILE A 213 -26.88 -25.38 8.39
CA ILE A 213 -27.29 -24.73 7.13
C ILE A 213 -27.97 -25.75 6.21
N LEU A 214 -27.35 -26.93 6.03
CA LEU A 214 -27.84 -27.98 5.13
C LEU A 214 -29.17 -28.59 5.59
N GLU A 215 -29.44 -28.64 6.90
CA GLU A 215 -30.72 -29.08 7.47
C GLU A 215 -31.87 -28.11 7.20
N ASN A 216 -31.59 -26.81 7.05
CA ASN A 216 -32.60 -25.74 6.96
C ASN A 216 -32.80 -25.17 5.54
N LEU A 217 -32.25 -25.85 4.51
CA LEU A 217 -32.22 -25.37 3.13
C LEU A 217 -33.58 -25.04 2.50
N SER A 218 -34.64 -25.76 2.88
CA SER A 218 -35.99 -25.59 2.34
C SER A 218 -36.63 -24.26 2.73
N PHE A 219 -36.12 -23.60 3.77
CA PHE A 219 -36.66 -22.36 4.29
C PHE A 219 -35.87 -21.13 3.83
N LEU A 220 -34.76 -21.32 3.09
CA LEU A 220 -33.89 -20.24 2.64
C LEU A 220 -34.48 -19.46 1.45
N GLU A 221 -35.03 -18.28 1.72
CA GLU A 221 -35.30 -17.24 0.72
C GLU A 221 -34.06 -16.34 0.54
N GLY A 222 -33.92 -15.66 -0.61
CA GLY A 222 -32.83 -14.68 -0.82
C GLY A 222 -31.45 -15.27 -1.17
N LYS A 223 -31.38 -16.38 -1.92
CA LYS A 223 -30.10 -17.02 -2.33
C LYS A 223 -29.12 -16.05 -3.02
N GLU A 224 -29.62 -15.13 -3.82
CA GLU A 224 -28.79 -14.11 -4.49
C GLU A 224 -28.22 -13.08 -3.50
N ASP A 225 -28.96 -12.74 -2.44
CA ASP A 225 -28.48 -11.82 -1.39
C ASP A 225 -27.38 -12.48 -0.56
N ILE A 226 -27.53 -13.78 -0.25
CA ILE A 226 -26.49 -14.58 0.41
C ILE A 226 -25.24 -14.68 -0.46
N LYS A 227 -25.40 -14.91 -1.77
CA LYS A 227 -24.28 -14.94 -2.72
C LYS A 227 -23.53 -13.60 -2.75
N LYS A 228 -24.25 -12.47 -2.75
CA LYS A 228 -23.64 -11.14 -2.67
C LYS A 228 -22.95 -10.91 -1.34
N LEU A 229 -23.56 -11.34 -0.23
CA LEU A 229 -23.00 -11.22 1.10
C LEU A 229 -21.68 -11.99 1.23
N VAL A 230 -21.64 -13.25 0.78
CA VAL A 230 -20.43 -14.09 0.78
C VAL A 230 -19.32 -13.44 -0.05
N LYS A 231 -19.63 -12.98 -1.27
CA LYS A 231 -18.66 -12.26 -2.11
C LYS A 231 -18.15 -10.98 -1.43
N GLY A 232 -19.03 -10.23 -0.77
CA GLY A 232 -18.68 -9.03 -0.01
C GLY A 232 -17.78 -9.32 1.20
N GLN A 233 -18.04 -10.39 1.95
CA GLN A 233 -17.22 -10.79 3.10
C GLN A 233 -15.82 -11.26 2.68
N ILE A 234 -15.69 -11.99 1.58
CA ILE A 234 -14.37 -12.37 1.04
C ILE A 234 -13.61 -11.12 0.55
N THR A 235 -14.32 -10.16 -0.04
CA THR A 235 -13.74 -8.88 -0.45
C THR A 235 -13.23 -8.09 0.75
N ASP A 236 -13.98 -8.04 1.85
CA ASP A 236 -13.59 -7.38 3.09
C ASP A 236 -12.37 -8.06 3.75
N PHE A 237 -12.41 -9.40 3.83
CA PHE A 237 -11.35 -10.24 4.41
C PHE A 237 -9.96 -9.93 3.84
N ILE A 238 -9.86 -9.63 2.54
CA ILE A 238 -8.59 -9.23 1.93
C ILE A 238 -8.48 -7.71 1.84
N GLY A 239 -9.47 -7.06 1.25
CA GLY A 239 -9.36 -5.69 0.76
C GLY A 239 -9.08 -4.68 1.88
N THR A 240 -9.77 -4.79 3.01
CA THR A 240 -9.72 -3.78 4.07
C THR A 240 -8.32 -3.58 4.65
N ASP A 241 -7.59 -4.66 4.91
CA ASP A 241 -6.23 -4.55 5.45
C ASP A 241 -5.22 -4.08 4.40
N VAL A 242 -5.39 -4.49 3.14
CA VAL A 242 -4.57 -3.98 2.03
C VAL A 242 -4.81 -2.49 1.86
N TYR A 243 -6.06 -2.05 1.93
CA TYR A 243 -6.44 -0.66 1.83
C TYR A 243 -5.71 0.18 2.86
N LYS A 244 -5.67 -0.28 4.13
CA LYS A 244 -4.88 0.36 5.19
C LYS A 244 -3.40 0.44 4.82
N VAL A 245 -2.77 -0.67 4.40
CA VAL A 245 -1.34 -0.70 4.04
C VAL A 245 -1.03 0.28 2.90
N PHE A 246 -1.84 0.29 1.85
CA PHE A 246 -1.62 1.16 0.69
C PHE A 246 -1.86 2.63 1.06
N ASN A 247 -2.84 2.94 1.90
CA ASN A 247 -3.05 4.30 2.40
C ASN A 247 -1.86 4.78 3.23
N LEU A 248 -1.33 3.96 4.14
CA LEU A 248 -0.12 4.30 4.90
C LEU A 248 1.09 4.58 3.99
N LEU A 249 1.22 3.82 2.89
CA LEU A 249 2.26 4.03 1.88
C LEU A 249 2.05 5.28 1.02
N SER A 250 0.82 5.79 0.87
CA SER A 250 0.50 6.78 -0.17
C SER A 250 -0.03 8.11 0.36
N ASP A 251 -0.52 8.17 1.60
CA ASP A 251 -1.09 9.38 2.19
C ASP A 251 -0.41 9.71 3.53
N PRO A 252 0.35 10.83 3.61
CA PRO A 252 1.03 11.26 4.83
C PRO A 252 0.10 11.63 5.99
N PHE A 253 -1.19 11.84 5.72
CA PHE A 253 -2.20 12.21 6.72
C PHE A 253 -3.21 11.10 6.99
N TYR A 254 -2.99 9.90 6.46
CA TYR A 254 -3.88 8.79 6.71
C TYR A 254 -3.92 8.42 8.19
N ASN A 255 -5.14 8.29 8.74
CA ASN A 255 -5.38 7.83 10.09
C ASN A 255 -6.19 6.53 10.04
N GLU A 256 -5.62 5.44 10.58
CA GLU A 256 -6.30 4.14 10.68
C GLU A 256 -7.56 4.18 11.54
N GLU A 257 -7.61 5.05 12.57
CA GLU A 257 -8.76 5.17 13.48
C GLU A 257 -9.95 5.91 12.84
N ASN A 258 -9.67 6.78 11.86
CA ASN A 258 -10.69 7.54 11.16
C ASN A 258 -10.34 7.59 9.65
N PRO A 259 -10.49 6.46 8.94
CA PRO A 259 -10.14 6.37 7.54
C PRO A 259 -11.06 7.28 6.73
N GLN A 260 -10.51 8.38 6.21
CA GLN A 260 -11.27 9.25 5.31
C GLN A 260 -11.31 8.61 3.92
N ASN A 261 -12.49 8.16 3.48
CA ASN A 261 -12.71 7.69 2.12
C ASN A 261 -12.73 8.89 1.15
N LYS A 262 -11.54 9.36 0.77
CA LYS A 262 -11.33 10.48 -0.17
C LYS A 262 -10.66 10.05 -1.47
N LEU A 263 -10.69 8.75 -1.79
CA LEU A 263 -10.03 8.14 -2.94
C LEU A 263 -10.16 8.95 -4.23
N PHE A 264 -11.31 9.59 -4.47
CA PHE A 264 -11.55 10.38 -5.68
C PHE A 264 -12.30 11.69 -5.46
N ALA A 265 -12.22 12.31 -4.28
CA ALA A 265 -13.05 13.48 -3.94
C ALA A 265 -12.84 14.74 -4.82
N SER A 266 -11.97 14.71 -5.84
CA SER A 266 -11.74 15.84 -6.75
C SER A 266 -11.27 15.42 -8.16
N VAL A 267 -11.86 14.37 -8.76
CA VAL A 267 -11.55 14.07 -10.17
C VAL A 267 -12.04 15.19 -11.09
N PHE A 268 -13.22 15.72 -10.79
CA PHE A 268 -13.80 16.83 -11.54
C PHE A 268 -14.58 17.78 -10.62
N THR A 269 -14.70 19.02 -11.06
CA THR A 269 -15.50 20.06 -10.41
C THR A 269 -16.52 20.56 -11.42
N ILE A 270 -17.78 20.71 -11.00
CA ILE A 270 -18.82 21.37 -11.80
C ILE A 270 -19.08 22.73 -11.18
N ARG A 271 -18.88 23.78 -11.96
CA ARG A 271 -19.18 25.16 -11.60
C ARG A 271 -20.37 25.64 -12.44
N PRO A 272 -21.55 25.84 -11.82
CA PRO A 272 -22.66 26.48 -12.51
C PRO A 272 -22.35 27.95 -12.75
N GLU A 273 -22.59 28.41 -13.97
CA GLU A 273 -22.63 29.82 -14.37
C GLU A 273 -24.06 30.18 -14.79
N VAL A 274 -24.33 31.46 -15.08
CA VAL A 274 -25.69 31.97 -15.32
C VAL A 274 -26.39 31.22 -16.47
N ASP A 275 -25.66 30.94 -17.57
CA ASP A 275 -26.18 30.24 -18.75
C ASP A 275 -25.32 29.03 -19.18
N ALA A 276 -24.35 28.61 -18.36
CA ALA A 276 -23.41 27.55 -18.70
C ALA A 276 -23.00 26.70 -17.48
N PHE A 277 -22.36 25.56 -17.73
CA PHE A 277 -21.66 24.79 -16.71
C PHE A 277 -20.21 24.59 -17.13
N ASN A 278 -19.29 24.97 -16.24
CA ASN A 278 -17.87 24.70 -16.42
C ASN A 278 -17.50 23.42 -15.67
N ILE A 279 -17.03 22.42 -16.42
CA ILE A 279 -16.56 21.16 -15.89
C ILE A 279 -15.03 21.13 -16.03
N SER A 280 -14.32 21.16 -14.90
CA SER A 280 -12.86 21.03 -14.88
C SER A 280 -12.47 19.64 -14.39
N LEU A 281 -11.58 18.96 -15.11
CA LEU A 281 -11.03 17.65 -14.70
C LEU A 281 -9.56 17.79 -14.34
N ASP A 282 -9.14 17.11 -13.27
CA ASP A 282 -7.70 16.99 -12.97
C ASP A 282 -7.04 16.05 -13.98
N ARG A 283 -6.03 16.57 -14.70
CA ARG A 283 -5.35 15.82 -15.77
C ARG A 283 -4.66 14.56 -15.26
N LYS A 284 -4.04 14.59 -14.06
CA LYS A 284 -3.33 13.42 -13.52
C LYS A 284 -4.32 12.33 -13.11
N ALA A 285 -5.41 12.72 -12.45
CA ALA A 285 -6.49 11.82 -12.07
C ALA A 285 -7.16 11.19 -13.30
N LEU A 286 -7.38 11.98 -14.36
CA LEU A 286 -7.97 11.48 -15.61
C LEU A 286 -7.07 10.43 -16.29
N ILE A 287 -5.76 10.68 -16.40
CA ILE A 287 -4.80 9.70 -16.95
C ILE A 287 -4.83 8.41 -16.13
N ASN A 288 -4.87 8.49 -14.81
CA ASN A 288 -4.94 7.30 -13.96
C ASN A 288 -6.24 6.52 -14.20
N LEU A 289 -7.39 7.20 -14.35
CA LEU A 289 -8.66 6.55 -14.64
C LEU A 289 -8.69 5.92 -16.05
N MET A 290 -8.05 6.54 -17.04
CA MET A 290 -7.86 5.96 -18.36
C MET A 290 -7.07 4.64 -18.27
N ASN A 291 -5.93 4.67 -17.58
CA ASN A 291 -5.07 3.50 -17.40
C ASN A 291 -5.76 2.36 -16.62
N LEU A 292 -6.78 2.68 -15.82
CA LEU A 292 -7.57 1.70 -15.06
C LEU A 292 -8.84 1.23 -15.81
N ASN A 293 -9.01 1.66 -17.06
CA ASN A 293 -10.21 1.48 -17.88
C ASN A 293 -11.51 1.90 -17.13
N GLN A 294 -11.53 3.13 -16.61
CA GLN A 294 -12.64 3.67 -15.80
C GLN A 294 -13.33 4.88 -16.42
N LEU A 295 -13.11 5.15 -17.71
CA LEU A 295 -13.74 6.30 -18.38
C LEU A 295 -15.28 6.18 -18.42
N ASP A 296 -15.81 4.98 -18.63
CA ASP A 296 -17.26 4.75 -18.64
C ASP A 296 -17.90 5.00 -17.27
N GLU A 297 -17.24 4.53 -16.20
CA GLU A 297 -17.67 4.76 -14.83
C GLU A 297 -17.62 6.26 -14.49
N LEU A 298 -16.53 6.94 -14.87
CA LEU A 298 -16.40 8.39 -14.73
C LEU A 298 -17.54 9.12 -15.46
N ALA A 299 -17.83 8.76 -16.72
CA ALA A 299 -18.91 9.37 -17.49
C ALA A 299 -20.29 9.12 -16.85
N SER A 300 -20.52 7.93 -16.30
CA SER A 300 -21.74 7.59 -15.56
C SER A 300 -21.92 8.47 -14.31
N VAL A 301 -20.85 8.63 -13.52
CA VAL A 301 -20.85 9.52 -12.35
C VAL A 301 -21.08 10.96 -12.76
N MET A 302 -20.32 11.48 -13.74
CA MET A 302 -20.48 12.85 -14.23
C MET A 302 -21.91 13.11 -14.70
N LYS A 303 -22.52 12.17 -15.45
CA LYS A 303 -23.93 12.24 -15.87
C LYS A 303 -24.86 12.35 -14.67
N SER A 304 -24.63 11.58 -13.60
CA SER A 304 -25.45 11.64 -12.39
C SER A 304 -25.30 12.98 -11.65
N GLU A 305 -24.09 13.53 -11.57
CA GLU A 305 -23.81 14.79 -10.89
C GLU A 305 -24.32 16.00 -11.67
N ILE A 306 -24.14 16.01 -13.00
CA ILE A 306 -24.72 17.05 -13.87
C ILE A 306 -26.23 17.11 -13.67
N LYS A 307 -26.93 15.96 -13.62
CA LYS A 307 -28.37 15.94 -13.33
C LYS A 307 -28.70 16.57 -11.98
N LYS A 308 -27.94 16.26 -10.92
CA LYS A 308 -28.16 16.83 -9.58
C LYS A 308 -27.97 18.35 -9.56
N VAL A 309 -26.95 18.86 -10.25
CA VAL A 309 -26.65 20.30 -10.31
C VAL A 309 -27.69 21.04 -11.15
N VAL A 310 -28.07 20.51 -12.32
CA VAL A 310 -29.11 21.11 -13.20
C VAL A 310 -30.46 21.21 -12.49
N LEU A 311 -30.84 20.18 -11.72
CA LEU A 311 -32.10 20.15 -10.99
C LEU A 311 -32.10 21.04 -9.72
N ASN A 312 -30.93 21.36 -9.16
CA ASN A 312 -30.79 22.18 -7.93
C ASN A 312 -30.08 23.51 -8.22
N LYS A 313 -30.86 24.56 -8.53
CA LYS A 313 -30.37 25.90 -8.91
C LYS A 313 -29.54 26.67 -7.87
N ASN A 314 -29.41 26.18 -6.63
CA ASN A 314 -28.78 26.90 -5.50
C ASN A 314 -27.42 26.34 -5.04
N GLN A 315 -26.72 25.53 -5.84
CA GLN A 315 -25.44 24.97 -5.42
C GLN A 315 -24.25 25.85 -5.85
N ARG A 316 -23.48 26.36 -4.87
CA ARG A 316 -22.13 26.91 -5.09
C ARG A 316 -21.21 25.82 -5.67
N ALA A 317 -20.09 26.23 -6.28
CA ALA A 317 -19.06 25.31 -6.77
C ALA A 317 -18.77 24.20 -5.76
N ARG A 318 -18.92 22.95 -6.19
CA ARG A 318 -18.65 21.76 -5.37
C ARG A 318 -17.63 20.90 -6.09
N ASN A 319 -16.64 20.44 -5.33
CA ASN A 319 -15.76 19.38 -5.79
C ASN A 319 -16.54 18.08 -5.70
N PHE A 320 -16.55 17.31 -6.78
CA PHE A 320 -17.24 16.04 -6.85
C PHE A 320 -16.23 14.92 -6.98
N GLY A 321 -16.59 13.78 -6.41
CA GLY A 321 -15.83 12.56 -6.55
C GLY A 321 -16.62 11.44 -7.18
N ILE A 322 -15.91 10.39 -7.56
CA ILE A 322 -16.52 9.11 -7.89
C ILE A 322 -17.03 8.54 -6.56
N GLU A 323 -18.31 8.77 -6.23
CA GLU A 323 -19.01 8.12 -5.12
C GLU A 323 -20.00 7.10 -5.70
N THR A 324 -19.47 6.03 -6.28
CA THR A 324 -20.32 4.90 -6.69
C THR A 324 -20.42 3.90 -5.54
N LYS A 325 -21.65 3.51 -5.21
CA LYS A 325 -21.89 2.32 -4.38
C LYS A 325 -21.42 1.13 -5.19
N VAL A 326 -20.20 0.68 -4.92
CA VAL A 326 -19.70 -0.54 -5.51
C VAL A 326 -20.45 -1.68 -4.87
N ASP A 327 -21.04 -2.52 -5.72
CA ASP A 327 -21.42 -3.85 -5.30
C ASP A 327 -20.13 -4.58 -4.93
N GLN A 328 -19.80 -4.61 -3.63
CA GLN A 328 -18.61 -5.31 -3.11
C GLN A 328 -18.61 -6.76 -3.56
N ALA A 329 -19.78 -7.33 -3.89
CA ALA A 329 -19.86 -8.66 -4.47
C ALA A 329 -19.15 -8.77 -5.83
N SER A 330 -19.18 -7.72 -6.64
CA SER A 330 -18.53 -7.67 -7.96
C SER A 330 -17.06 -7.27 -7.92
N ALA A 331 -16.60 -6.68 -6.80
CA ALA A 331 -15.24 -6.14 -6.70
C ALA A 331 -14.16 -7.21 -6.78
N LEU A 332 -14.37 -8.36 -6.13
CA LEU A 332 -13.44 -9.50 -6.14
C LEU A 332 -13.24 -10.07 -7.55
N GLU A 333 -14.32 -10.18 -8.32
CA GLU A 333 -14.27 -10.65 -9.71
C GLU A 333 -13.54 -9.63 -10.60
N LYS A 334 -13.88 -8.34 -10.48
CA LYS A 334 -13.22 -7.25 -11.23
C LYS A 334 -11.72 -7.20 -10.96
N ILE A 335 -11.29 -7.27 -9.69
CA ILE A 335 -9.85 -7.24 -9.37
C ILE A 335 -9.12 -8.47 -9.90
N SER A 336 -9.75 -9.66 -9.82
CA SER A 336 -9.16 -10.88 -10.35
C SER A 336 -9.02 -10.83 -11.86
N ASN A 337 -10.05 -10.37 -12.58
CA ASN A 337 -10.01 -10.22 -14.03
C ASN A 337 -8.97 -9.18 -14.46
N TRP A 338 -8.91 -8.04 -13.76
CA TRP A 338 -7.87 -7.04 -13.96
C TRP A 338 -6.47 -7.64 -13.79
N TYR A 339 -6.22 -8.30 -12.66
CA TYR A 339 -4.92 -8.89 -12.37
C TYR A 339 -4.52 -10.00 -13.36
N ALA A 340 -5.46 -10.81 -13.84
CA ALA A 340 -5.16 -11.84 -14.82
C ALA A 340 -4.52 -11.28 -16.10
N THR A 341 -4.90 -10.06 -16.50
CA THR A 341 -4.30 -9.31 -17.62
C THR A 341 -3.10 -8.45 -17.19
N ALA A 342 -3.11 -7.94 -15.95
CA ALA A 342 -2.16 -6.96 -15.45
C ALA A 342 -0.94 -7.51 -14.72
N GLN A 343 -0.94 -8.82 -14.40
CA GLN A 343 0.19 -9.47 -13.75
C GLN A 343 1.49 -9.24 -14.54
N THR A 344 2.52 -8.83 -13.82
CA THR A 344 3.82 -8.48 -14.41
C THR A 344 4.74 -9.68 -14.52
N GLY A 345 4.43 -10.79 -13.84
CA GLY A 345 5.30 -11.95 -13.76
C GLY A 345 6.48 -11.75 -12.80
N LEU A 346 6.49 -10.66 -12.01
CA LEU A 346 7.49 -10.42 -10.97
C LEU A 346 7.67 -11.65 -10.05
N PHE A 347 6.54 -12.30 -9.74
CA PHE A 347 6.49 -13.65 -9.21
C PHE A 347 5.23 -14.36 -9.71
N ASN A 348 5.31 -15.70 -9.81
CA ASN A 348 4.19 -16.54 -10.24
C ASN A 348 3.62 -17.37 -9.08
N ARG A 349 4.47 -17.74 -8.12
CA ARG A 349 4.14 -18.60 -6.99
C ARG A 349 4.39 -17.87 -5.67
N VAL A 350 3.56 -18.18 -4.68
CA VAL A 350 3.59 -17.54 -3.34
C VAL A 350 4.95 -17.71 -2.65
N ASP A 351 5.60 -18.86 -2.83
CA ASP A 351 6.92 -19.19 -2.27
C ASP A 351 8.08 -18.34 -2.84
N GLN A 352 7.84 -17.56 -3.89
CA GLN A 352 8.83 -16.64 -4.46
C GLN A 352 8.84 -15.27 -3.78
N VAL A 353 7.77 -14.88 -3.06
CA VAL A 353 7.68 -13.60 -2.34
C VAL A 353 8.82 -13.43 -1.33
N PRO A 354 9.15 -14.41 -0.46
CA PRO A 354 10.28 -14.32 0.48
C PRO A 354 11.62 -14.00 -0.18
N LYS A 355 11.85 -14.55 -1.38
CA LYS A 355 13.09 -14.35 -2.14
C LYS A 355 13.25 -12.90 -2.59
N LEU A 356 12.16 -12.24 -2.98
CA LEU A 356 12.17 -10.83 -3.35
C LEU A 356 12.38 -9.93 -2.13
N ILE A 357 11.75 -10.27 -0.99
CA ILE A 357 11.97 -9.57 0.29
C ILE A 357 13.44 -9.67 0.72
N ALA A 358 14.02 -10.86 0.65
CA ALA A 358 15.43 -11.07 0.99
C ALA A 358 16.34 -10.25 0.06
N SER A 359 16.03 -10.17 -1.24
CA SER A 359 16.78 -9.34 -2.19
C SER A 359 16.69 -7.84 -1.88
N ILE A 360 15.52 -7.35 -1.44
CA ILE A 360 15.32 -5.96 -0.99
C ILE A 360 16.22 -5.64 0.22
N LEU A 361 16.21 -6.51 1.24
CA LEU A 361 16.99 -6.31 2.46
C LEU A 361 18.49 -6.45 2.19
N GLU A 362 18.87 -7.38 1.31
CA GLU A 362 20.26 -7.59 0.90
C GLU A 362 20.82 -6.35 0.21
N PHE A 363 20.05 -5.74 -0.69
CA PHE A 363 20.41 -4.48 -1.34
C PHE A 363 20.61 -3.37 -0.29
N ASP A 364 19.63 -3.18 0.60
CA ASP A 364 19.68 -2.12 1.61
C ASP A 364 20.93 -2.25 2.49
N ILE A 365 21.29 -3.47 2.91
CA ILE A 365 22.49 -3.73 3.73
C ILE A 365 23.77 -3.57 2.92
N ARG A 366 23.85 -4.12 1.70
CA ARG A 366 25.07 -4.13 0.89
C ARG A 366 25.48 -2.72 0.47
N TYR A 367 24.51 -1.92 0.03
CA TYR A 367 24.76 -0.57 -0.49
C TYR A 367 24.52 0.52 0.54
N PHE A 368 24.03 0.14 1.72
CA PHE A 368 23.65 1.03 2.79
C PHE A 368 22.71 2.15 2.32
N LYS A 369 21.65 1.71 1.64
CA LYS A 369 20.55 2.51 1.12
C LYS A 369 19.24 2.02 1.71
N GLY A 370 18.15 2.74 1.44
CA GLY A 370 16.83 2.39 1.98
C GLY A 370 16.85 2.40 3.50
N MET A 371 16.54 1.26 4.12
CA MET A 371 16.39 1.16 5.57
C MET A 371 17.71 1.40 6.32
N PHE A 372 18.86 1.22 5.67
CA PHE A 372 20.20 1.42 6.25
C PHE A 372 20.92 2.68 5.73
N ASP A 373 20.15 3.61 5.14
CA ASP A 373 20.67 4.90 4.72
C ASP A 373 20.99 5.80 5.94
N PRO A 374 22.14 6.50 5.98
CA PRO A 374 22.57 7.25 7.15
C PRO A 374 21.82 8.58 7.33
N ASP A 375 21.19 9.11 6.28
CA ASP A 375 20.51 10.39 6.36
C ASP A 375 19.07 10.28 6.83
N PHE A 376 18.41 9.13 6.63
CA PHE A 376 17.00 8.92 6.99
C PHE A 376 16.66 7.51 7.48
N GLY A 377 17.58 6.56 7.43
CA GLY A 377 17.37 5.17 7.85
C GLY A 377 18.01 4.87 9.22
N PHE A 378 18.45 3.63 9.38
CA PHE A 378 19.01 3.05 10.60
C PHE A 378 20.42 3.56 10.93
N ASP A 379 20.70 3.76 12.22
CA ASP A 379 22.04 4.11 12.69
C ASP A 379 23.01 2.93 12.53
N ARG A 380 23.92 3.05 11.56
CA ARG A 380 24.93 2.06 11.21
C ARG A 380 25.88 1.68 12.35
N SER A 381 26.02 2.52 13.38
CA SER A 381 26.84 2.21 14.57
C SER A 381 26.38 0.92 15.28
N LEU A 382 25.15 0.50 15.01
CA LEU A 382 24.51 -0.67 15.57
C LEU A 382 24.66 -1.94 14.70
N LEU A 383 25.37 -1.90 13.56
CA LEU A 383 25.54 -3.09 12.73
C LEU A 383 26.49 -4.10 13.39
N THR A 384 27.69 -3.69 13.83
CA THR A 384 28.56 -4.58 14.64
C THR A 384 29.51 -3.76 15.52
N LYS A 385 29.91 -4.31 16.68
CA LYS A 385 30.99 -3.75 17.51
C LYS A 385 32.39 -3.88 16.87
N LYS A 386 32.56 -4.75 15.88
CA LYS A 386 33.86 -5.13 15.31
C LYS A 386 34.31 -4.23 14.15
N HIS A 387 33.37 -3.53 13.50
CA HIS A 387 33.70 -2.57 12.45
C HIS A 387 34.15 -1.23 13.06
N LYS A 388 35.47 -1.06 13.22
CA LYS A 388 36.08 0.22 13.63
C LYS A 388 35.78 1.38 12.68
N ASN A 389 35.38 1.09 11.44
CA ASN A 389 35.02 2.06 10.43
C ASN A 389 33.58 1.77 9.98
N VAL A 390 32.64 2.65 10.33
CA VAL A 390 31.18 2.49 10.14
C VAL A 390 30.77 2.37 8.65
N TYR A 391 31.72 2.65 7.74
CA TYR A 391 31.51 2.69 6.30
C TYR A 391 32.30 1.62 5.51
N SER A 392 32.91 0.64 6.18
CA SER A 392 33.59 -0.46 5.47
C SER A 392 32.55 -1.43 4.86
N PRO A 393 32.73 -1.88 3.60
CA PRO A 393 31.87 -2.90 3.01
C PRO A 393 31.89 -4.19 3.82
N LEU A 394 30.70 -4.78 4.02
CA LEU A 394 30.54 -6.09 4.67
C LEU A 394 30.88 -7.22 3.68
N GLN A 395 31.34 -8.36 4.20
CA GLN A 395 31.51 -9.55 3.36
C GLN A 395 30.14 -10.14 2.99
N ALA A 396 30.04 -10.75 1.82
CA ALA A 396 28.77 -11.32 1.35
C ALA A 396 28.12 -12.29 2.35
N LYS A 397 28.92 -13.14 3.02
CA LYS A 397 28.41 -14.09 4.03
C LYS A 397 27.82 -13.37 5.26
N GLU A 398 28.41 -12.26 5.67
CA GLU A 398 27.91 -11.44 6.78
C GLU A 398 26.58 -10.80 6.38
N ILE A 399 26.51 -10.21 5.19
CA ILE A 399 25.26 -9.64 4.65
C ILE A 399 24.15 -10.69 4.63
N TYR A 400 24.42 -11.90 4.13
CA TYR A 400 23.41 -12.96 4.03
C TYR A 400 22.90 -13.40 5.41
N LEU A 401 23.82 -13.56 6.37
CA LEU A 401 23.46 -13.84 7.75
C LEU A 401 22.61 -12.71 8.35
N PHE A 402 22.94 -11.46 8.04
CA PHE A 402 22.21 -10.29 8.55
C PHE A 402 20.79 -10.25 8.00
N VAL A 403 20.62 -10.44 6.69
CA VAL A 403 19.29 -10.53 6.07
C VAL A 403 18.46 -11.64 6.72
N SER A 404 19.03 -12.84 6.88
CA SER A 404 18.34 -13.96 7.51
C SER A 404 17.99 -13.70 8.98
N ALA A 405 18.88 -13.07 9.75
CA ALA A 405 18.61 -12.67 11.13
C ALA A 405 17.48 -11.64 11.22
N TYR A 406 17.45 -10.63 10.34
CA TYR A 406 16.36 -9.66 10.26
C TYR A 406 15.02 -10.33 9.92
N ILE A 407 15.02 -11.20 8.92
CA ILE A 407 13.83 -11.98 8.55
C ILE A 407 13.34 -12.80 9.76
N ARG A 408 14.23 -13.51 10.45
CA ARG A 408 13.90 -14.32 11.62
C ARG A 408 13.25 -13.48 12.73
N ASN A 409 13.88 -12.37 13.07
CA ASN A 409 13.46 -11.52 14.20
C ASN A 409 12.19 -10.70 13.93
N TYR A 410 11.99 -10.22 12.69
CA TYR A 410 10.95 -9.25 12.40
C TYR A 410 9.79 -9.82 11.57
N LEU A 411 10.05 -10.79 10.69
CA LEU A 411 9.07 -11.30 9.72
C LEU A 411 8.63 -12.75 9.98
N TYR A 412 9.48 -13.57 10.61
CA TYR A 412 9.16 -14.98 10.88
C TYR A 412 8.54 -15.19 12.27
N TYR A 413 9.22 -14.78 13.34
CA TYR A 413 8.69 -14.93 14.70
C TYR A 413 7.72 -13.80 15.06
N ASP A 414 6.66 -14.14 15.79
CA ASP A 414 5.80 -13.13 16.40
C ASP A 414 6.26 -12.83 17.83
N ASP A 415 7.36 -12.10 17.91
CA ASP A 415 7.90 -11.70 19.20
C ASP A 415 7.16 -10.47 19.73
N GLN A 416 6.41 -10.62 20.81
CA GLN A 416 5.69 -9.51 21.46
C GLN A 416 6.53 -8.78 22.51
N ARG A 417 7.82 -9.13 22.67
CA ARG A 417 8.70 -8.41 23.59
C ARG A 417 8.84 -6.94 23.16
N PRO A 418 8.77 -5.96 24.10
CA PRO A 418 8.83 -4.52 23.80
C PRO A 418 10.07 -4.11 23.01
N GLU A 419 11.14 -4.87 23.18
CA GLU A 419 12.44 -4.77 22.52
C GLU A 419 12.38 -4.83 20.99
N ARG A 420 11.33 -5.42 20.40
CA ARG A 420 11.09 -5.46 18.96
C ARG A 420 10.70 -4.09 18.39
N ASN A 421 10.10 -3.22 19.19
CA ASN A 421 9.58 -1.92 18.74
C ASN A 421 10.69 -0.90 18.45
N ASN A 422 11.93 -1.20 18.83
CA ASN A 422 13.08 -0.39 18.47
C ASN A 422 13.98 -1.18 17.51
N LEU A 423 13.76 -1.00 16.20
CA LEU A 423 14.67 -1.50 15.17
C LEU A 423 16.11 -1.07 15.45
N ASN A 424 16.31 0.11 16.07
CA ASN A 424 17.61 0.68 16.50
C ASN A 424 18.07 0.22 17.90
N GLY A 425 17.48 -0.85 18.47
CA GLY A 425 17.79 -1.29 19.83
C GLY A 425 18.91 -2.33 19.92
N TRP A 426 19.26 -2.99 18.81
CA TRP A 426 20.01 -4.25 18.83
C TRP A 426 21.18 -4.26 17.86
N LEU A 427 22.30 -4.79 18.35
CA LEU A 427 23.44 -5.18 17.53
C LEU A 427 23.12 -6.47 16.78
N ILE A 428 23.73 -6.65 15.61
CA ILE A 428 23.42 -7.83 14.80
C ILE A 428 23.86 -9.14 15.46
N GLU A 429 24.97 -9.14 16.19
CA GLU A 429 25.38 -10.29 17.01
C GLU A 429 24.25 -10.69 17.97
N GLN A 430 23.55 -9.71 18.55
CA GLN A 430 22.41 -9.98 19.43
C GLN A 430 21.19 -10.48 18.67
N LEU A 431 20.94 -10.02 17.43
CA LEU A 431 19.86 -10.54 16.58
C LEU A 431 20.11 -11.99 16.15
N VAL A 432 21.38 -12.34 15.90
CA VAL A 432 21.84 -13.69 15.50
C VAL A 432 21.81 -14.66 16.68
N ASP A 433 22.19 -14.21 17.88
CA ASP A 433 22.25 -15.05 19.07
C ASP A 433 20.92 -15.09 19.85
N ARG A 434 19.89 -14.39 19.34
CA ARG A 434 18.61 -14.29 20.04
C ARG A 434 17.93 -15.64 20.17
N ASP A 435 17.54 -15.97 21.40
CA ASP A 435 16.77 -17.17 21.69
C ASP A 435 15.27 -16.97 21.44
N PHE A 436 14.70 -17.95 20.74
CA PHE A 436 13.29 -18.07 20.38
C PHE A 436 12.65 -19.35 20.93
N SER A 437 13.34 -20.08 21.82
CA SER A 437 12.85 -21.31 22.45
C SER A 437 11.49 -21.15 23.15
N GLU A 438 11.22 -19.97 23.72
CA GLU A 438 9.95 -19.62 24.38
C GLU A 438 8.89 -19.05 23.42
N VAL A 439 9.23 -18.77 22.16
CA VAL A 439 8.31 -18.22 21.17
C VAL A 439 7.58 -19.36 20.46
N SER A 440 6.38 -19.68 20.93
CA SER A 440 5.55 -20.77 20.40
C SER A 440 4.79 -20.41 19.11
N PHE A 441 4.68 -19.12 18.78
CA PHE A 441 3.92 -18.63 17.63
C PHE A 441 4.81 -18.08 16.51
N HIS A 442 4.56 -18.60 15.31
CA HIS A 442 5.19 -18.15 14.07
C HIS A 442 4.28 -17.11 13.43
N ARG A 443 4.82 -15.92 13.14
CA ARG A 443 4.08 -14.85 12.47
C ARG A 443 3.77 -15.21 11.03
N ASN A 444 4.72 -15.81 10.32
CA ASN A 444 4.51 -16.19 8.92
C ASN A 444 5.41 -17.36 8.48
N ARG A 445 4.82 -18.54 8.23
CA ARG A 445 5.55 -19.74 7.77
C ARG A 445 6.22 -19.57 6.40
N MET A 446 5.75 -18.64 5.56
CA MET A 446 6.34 -18.37 4.25
C MET A 446 7.82 -17.95 4.36
N MET A 447 8.24 -17.37 5.50
CA MET A 447 9.61 -16.91 5.72
C MET A 447 10.53 -17.95 6.38
N GLU A 448 10.04 -19.11 6.77
CA GLU A 448 10.76 -20.13 7.57
C GLU A 448 12.12 -20.50 6.95
N VAL A 449 12.13 -20.80 5.65
CA VAL A 449 13.34 -21.19 4.94
C VAL A 449 14.36 -20.04 4.90
N TRP A 450 13.94 -18.79 5.00
CA TRP A 450 14.84 -17.63 5.01
C TRP A 450 15.27 -17.22 6.42
N ALA A 451 14.58 -17.71 7.44
CA ALA A 451 14.82 -17.44 8.86
C ALA A 451 15.73 -18.48 9.54
N THR A 452 15.93 -19.66 8.94
CA THR A 452 16.66 -20.80 9.53
C THR A 452 18.12 -20.87 9.06
N PHE A 453 19.05 -20.93 10.02
CA PHE A 453 20.50 -20.93 9.81
C PHE A 453 21.31 -21.45 11.01
N GLU A 454 20.67 -22.18 11.92
CA GLU A 454 21.22 -22.56 13.23
C GLU A 454 22.31 -23.65 13.13
N ASP A 455 22.15 -24.62 12.22
CA ASP A 455 23.13 -25.68 12.00
C ASP A 455 23.97 -25.47 10.71
N GLU A 456 25.08 -26.21 10.57
CA GLU A 456 25.99 -26.06 9.43
C GLU A 456 25.31 -26.35 8.08
N LYS A 457 24.36 -27.30 8.03
CA LYS A 457 23.63 -27.65 6.81
C LYS A 457 22.69 -26.53 6.41
N GLN A 458 21.91 -26.00 7.36
CA GLN A 458 21.02 -24.85 7.16
C GLN A 458 21.81 -23.60 6.78
N TYR A 459 22.96 -23.37 7.42
CA TYR A 459 23.86 -22.27 7.07
C TYR A 459 24.36 -22.36 5.63
N ARG A 460 24.80 -23.55 5.17
CA ARG A 460 25.19 -23.75 3.76
C ARG A 460 24.02 -23.54 2.80
N GLN A 461 22.83 -24.06 3.15
CA GLN A 461 21.62 -23.87 2.35
C GLN A 461 21.23 -22.39 2.25
N MET A 462 21.38 -21.61 3.33
CA MET A 462 21.20 -20.16 3.33
C MET A 462 22.11 -19.51 2.30
N LEU A 463 23.42 -19.78 2.34
CA LEU A 463 24.36 -19.21 1.38
C LEU A 463 23.97 -19.53 -0.07
N ASP A 464 23.51 -20.76 -0.34
CA ASP A 464 23.10 -21.17 -1.69
C ASP A 464 21.81 -20.49 -2.17
N ARG A 465 20.89 -20.13 -1.27
CA ARG A 465 19.70 -19.33 -1.61
C ARG A 465 20.09 -17.94 -2.11
N PHE A 466 21.02 -17.28 -1.41
CA PHE A 466 21.47 -15.93 -1.78
C PHE A 466 22.21 -15.90 -3.12
N LYS A 467 22.95 -16.95 -3.47
CA LYS A 467 23.59 -17.07 -4.80
C LYS A 467 22.60 -17.14 -5.96
N ARG A 468 21.34 -17.51 -5.69
CA ARG A 468 20.29 -17.69 -6.70
C ARG A 468 19.27 -16.54 -6.68
N MET A 469 19.58 -15.41 -6.06
CA MET A 469 18.69 -14.24 -5.99
C MET A 469 18.33 -13.67 -7.37
N PRO A 470 17.18 -12.98 -7.49
CA PRO A 470 16.85 -12.31 -8.74
C PRO A 470 17.76 -11.10 -8.96
N ALA A 471 18.05 -10.78 -10.21
CA ALA A 471 19.01 -9.73 -10.56
C ALA A 471 18.40 -8.32 -10.65
N TYR A 472 17.13 -8.14 -10.27
CA TYR A 472 16.44 -6.84 -10.35
C TYR A 472 17.15 -5.71 -9.58
N LEU A 473 17.92 -6.06 -8.55
CA LEU A 473 18.68 -5.13 -7.71
C LEU A 473 20.20 -5.30 -7.82
N ASP A 474 20.67 -5.86 -8.93
CA ASP A 474 22.10 -5.95 -9.24
C ASP A 474 22.53 -4.78 -10.16
N PRO A 475 23.36 -3.83 -9.69
CA PRO A 475 23.85 -2.72 -10.50
C PRO A 475 24.66 -3.15 -11.73
N GLN A 476 25.18 -4.38 -11.76
CA GLN A 476 25.91 -4.93 -12.89
C GLN A 476 24.98 -5.47 -13.99
N HIS A 477 23.68 -5.65 -13.67
CA HIS A 477 22.71 -6.13 -14.62
C HIS A 477 22.23 -4.99 -15.54
N LYS A 478 22.32 -5.20 -16.86
CA LYS A 478 22.00 -4.15 -17.86
C LYS A 478 20.52 -3.76 -17.88
N ASP A 479 19.64 -4.63 -17.39
CA ASP A 479 18.19 -4.47 -17.46
C ASP A 479 17.53 -3.98 -16.16
N TYR A 480 18.22 -3.18 -15.34
CA TYR A 480 17.60 -2.58 -14.13
C TYR A 480 16.39 -1.67 -14.41
N LYS A 481 16.01 -1.44 -15.68
CA LYS A 481 14.78 -0.76 -16.10
C LYS A 481 13.57 -1.69 -16.26
N GLU A 482 13.73 -3.00 -16.02
CA GLU A 482 12.68 -3.99 -16.18
C GLU A 482 11.42 -3.65 -15.38
N ILE A 483 11.55 -3.15 -14.15
CA ILE A 483 10.38 -2.76 -13.34
C ILE A 483 9.63 -1.57 -13.96
N THR A 484 10.32 -0.57 -14.49
CA THR A 484 9.68 0.55 -15.22
C THR A 484 8.88 0.04 -16.42
N TYR A 485 9.44 -0.90 -17.17
CA TYR A 485 8.72 -1.55 -18.27
C TYR A 485 7.46 -2.28 -17.78
N LEU A 486 7.55 -3.03 -16.68
CA LEU A 486 6.42 -3.74 -16.08
C LEU A 486 5.32 -2.78 -15.59
N ILE A 487 5.69 -1.63 -15.01
CA ILE A 487 4.73 -0.60 -14.60
C ILE A 487 4.03 0.02 -15.82
N ASN A 488 4.79 0.38 -16.86
CA ASN A 488 4.23 0.95 -18.07
C ASN A 488 3.27 -0.03 -18.74
N LYS A 489 3.62 -1.31 -18.79
CA LYS A 489 2.71 -2.37 -19.26
C LYS A 489 1.41 -2.38 -18.46
N GLN A 490 1.45 -2.29 -17.13
CA GLN A 490 0.23 -2.19 -16.31
C GLN A 490 -0.62 -0.95 -16.62
N LYS A 491 0.02 0.19 -16.87
CA LYS A 491 -0.65 1.45 -17.21
C LYS A 491 -1.30 1.42 -18.58
N GLU A 492 -0.63 0.80 -19.56
CA GLU A 492 -1.08 0.74 -20.95
C GLU A 492 -2.26 -0.20 -21.18
N LEU A 493 -2.51 -1.15 -20.27
CA LEU A 493 -3.66 -2.08 -20.36
C LEU A 493 -4.99 -1.35 -20.54
N GLY A 494 -5.19 -0.23 -19.85
CA GLY A 494 -6.44 0.55 -19.97
C GLY A 494 -6.73 1.06 -21.38
N ASN A 495 -5.76 1.03 -22.29
CA ASN A 495 -5.91 1.45 -23.69
C ASN A 495 -6.32 0.29 -24.62
N GLU A 496 -6.36 -0.95 -24.14
CA GLU A 496 -6.79 -2.11 -24.94
C GLU A 496 -8.32 -2.17 -25.04
N GLU A 497 -8.85 -2.51 -26.22
CA GLU A 497 -10.29 -2.47 -26.55
C GLU A 497 -11.18 -3.34 -25.64
N ASN A 498 -10.61 -4.36 -24.98
CA ASN A 498 -11.32 -5.29 -24.09
C ASN A 498 -10.67 -5.39 -22.70
N ALA A 499 -9.95 -4.35 -22.27
CA ALA A 499 -9.27 -4.37 -20.98
C ALA A 499 -10.28 -4.51 -19.82
N PRO A 500 -10.09 -5.43 -18.88
CA PRO A 500 -10.94 -5.52 -17.70
C PRO A 500 -10.82 -4.24 -16.84
N PRO A 501 -11.94 -3.66 -16.37
CA PRO A 501 -11.93 -2.46 -15.53
C PRO A 501 -11.44 -2.74 -14.10
N TYR A 502 -10.61 -1.85 -13.54
CA TYR A 502 -10.25 -1.90 -12.12
C TYR A 502 -11.45 -1.58 -11.21
N PRO A 503 -11.66 -2.27 -10.08
CA PRO A 503 -12.75 -1.88 -9.16
C PRO A 503 -12.42 -0.57 -8.42
N LEU A 504 -13.04 0.53 -8.83
CA LEU A 504 -13.07 1.77 -8.04
C LEU A 504 -13.93 1.58 -6.78
N ASN A 505 -13.75 2.45 -5.76
CA ASN A 505 -14.57 2.54 -4.53
C ASN A 505 -14.88 1.20 -3.81
N SER A 506 -14.02 0.21 -3.97
CA SER A 506 -14.13 -1.08 -3.31
C SER A 506 -13.28 -1.11 -2.05
N PHE A 507 -13.34 -2.21 -1.29
CA PHE A 507 -12.33 -2.46 -0.25
C PHE A 507 -10.91 -2.61 -0.83
N PHE A 508 -10.75 -2.80 -2.15
CA PHE A 508 -9.42 -2.83 -2.75
C PHE A 508 -8.88 -1.42 -2.99
N PRO A 509 -7.65 -1.12 -2.55
CA PRO A 509 -6.99 0.14 -2.87
C PRO A 509 -6.69 0.25 -4.36
N LEU A 510 -6.49 1.46 -4.88
CA LEU A 510 -5.90 1.63 -6.22
C LEU A 510 -4.46 1.07 -6.27
N PRO A 511 -3.98 0.65 -7.47
CA PRO A 511 -2.57 0.34 -7.67
C PRO A 511 -1.67 1.49 -7.20
N LEU A 512 -0.50 1.20 -6.66
CA LEU A 512 0.34 2.22 -5.99
C LEU A 512 0.88 3.29 -6.96
N TRP A 513 0.93 2.99 -8.26
CA TRP A 513 1.31 3.96 -9.30
C TRP A 513 0.17 4.93 -9.65
N ALA A 514 -1.08 4.60 -9.32
CA ALA A 514 -2.22 5.48 -9.54
C ALA A 514 -2.28 6.49 -8.38
N SER A 515 -1.66 7.65 -8.61
CA SER A 515 -1.59 8.73 -7.61
C SER A 515 -2.96 9.09 -7.06
N ARG A 516 -3.04 9.16 -5.72
CA ARG A 516 -4.22 9.54 -4.93
C ARG A 516 -4.25 11.02 -4.58
N PHE A 517 -3.18 11.75 -4.90
CA PHE A 517 -3.06 13.16 -4.56
C PHE A 517 -3.94 14.00 -5.46
N SER A 518 -5.19 14.14 -5.03
CA SER A 518 -6.02 15.31 -5.25
C SER A 518 -5.24 16.53 -4.75
N LYS A 519 -4.83 17.43 -5.65
CA LYS A 519 -4.56 18.82 -5.27
C LYS A 519 -5.85 19.31 -4.59
N LYS A 520 -5.89 19.34 -3.25
CA LYS A 520 -6.76 20.31 -2.60
C LYS A 520 -6.32 21.64 -3.16
N ASN A 521 -7.27 22.42 -3.68
CA ASN A 521 -7.03 23.79 -4.13
C ASN A 521 -6.28 24.55 -3.01
N ILE A 522 -4.96 24.55 -3.09
CA ILE A 522 -4.21 25.73 -2.72
C ILE A 522 -4.72 26.74 -3.72
N VAL A 523 -5.37 27.78 -3.22
CA VAL A 523 -5.87 28.89 -4.01
C VAL A 523 -4.72 29.30 -4.95
N GLU A 524 -4.82 28.92 -6.23
CA GLU A 524 -4.10 29.63 -7.27
C GLU A 524 -4.80 30.98 -7.29
N GLU A 525 -4.26 31.95 -6.56
CA GLU A 525 -4.56 33.34 -6.87
C GLU A 525 -4.21 33.50 -8.34
N ALA A 526 -5.24 33.85 -9.12
CA ALA A 526 -5.07 34.14 -10.52
C ALA A 526 -3.97 35.19 -10.65
N PRO A 527 -3.13 35.15 -11.71
CA PRO A 527 -2.25 36.27 -11.97
C PRO A 527 -3.14 37.49 -12.15
N ASP A 528 -3.00 38.46 -11.25
CA ASP A 528 -3.65 39.75 -11.35
C ASP A 528 -3.38 40.28 -12.75
N LYS A 529 -4.42 40.28 -13.58
CA LYS A 529 -4.39 41.00 -14.84
C LYS A 529 -4.34 42.47 -14.44
N LEU A 530 -3.16 43.05 -14.63
CA LEU A 530 -2.96 44.48 -14.77
C LEU A 530 -4.12 45.09 -15.55
N SER A 531 -4.84 46.00 -14.90
CA SER A 531 -5.58 47.09 -15.53
C SER A 531 -5.49 48.31 -14.64
#